data_AF-A0A5C5RN77-F1
#
_entry.id   AF-A0A5C5RN77-F1
#
_cell.length_a   1.000
_cell.length_b   1.000
_cell.length_c   1.000
_cell.angle_alpha   90.00
_cell.angle_beta   90.00
_cell.angle_gamma   90.00
#
_symmetry.space_group_name_H-M   'P 1'
#
loop_
_entity.id
_entity.type
_entity.pdbx_description
1 polymer ?
#
loop_
_entity_poly.entity_id
_entity_poly.type
_entity_poly.pdbx_seq_one_letter_code
_entity_poly.pdbx_strand_id
1 'polypeptide(L)'
;MERCSHRRALMASADPGEAGDGAAVFASALRRLFTLAGSPTVRAVADAIGVSAATVSNWRTGRHLPSGFETIEPMLVWLTARATTGGVVGDGVVTVPQWQHLFNTATGRDPALPVLTQIATAAEQWATATDTTASSVRLDDARVLFLSCVAVSSTGDLALRTPEVPAAAGRTAAELVEVGALTLTPDPGTENQDLVRLTDLRLIETWPRLASWVQQARPVLIARSALEQDAHRWATAGRPRAWLYDHVRLTLTADALIALAPAAAIDEPAATPGQAFRFGAATTAHIPRGDVTEFWTASQAASLHTLRVHQLIAAVFIVLIVMILGLGLALGAVTA
;
A
#
# COMPACT_ATOMS: atom_id res chain seq x y z
N MET A 1 20.92 8.61 -35.96
CA MET A 1 21.90 8.93 -34.89
C MET A 1 21.36 9.89 -33.82
N GLU A 2 20.11 10.35 -33.86
CA GLU A 2 19.53 11.27 -32.86
C GLU A 2 18.83 10.62 -31.65
N ARG A 3 18.61 9.28 -31.65
CA ARG A 3 17.96 8.60 -30.51
C ARG A 3 18.88 8.29 -29.33
N CYS A 4 20.19 8.49 -29.46
CA CYS A 4 21.15 8.28 -28.38
C CYS A 4 21.31 9.47 -27.42
N SER A 5 20.88 10.69 -27.80
CA SER A 5 20.98 11.86 -26.92
C SER A 5 19.81 11.99 -25.95
N HIS A 6 18.63 11.45 -26.27
CA HIS A 6 17.45 11.59 -25.40
C HIS A 6 17.40 10.56 -24.27
N ARG A 7 17.98 9.37 -24.46
CA ARG A 7 18.03 8.32 -23.41
C ARG A 7 19.05 8.60 -22.31
N ARG A 8 19.99 9.54 -22.53
CA ARG A 8 20.98 9.95 -21.54
C ARG A 8 20.49 11.05 -20.59
N ALA A 9 19.33 11.66 -20.86
CA ALA A 9 18.74 12.71 -20.04
C ALA A 9 17.77 12.19 -18.96
N LEU A 10 17.33 10.93 -19.03
CA LEU A 10 16.41 10.31 -18.07
C LEU A 10 17.10 9.48 -16.96
N MET A 11 18.44 9.49 -16.93
CA MET A 11 19.24 8.77 -15.92
C MET A 11 19.92 9.70 -14.90
N ALA A 12 19.55 10.98 -14.85
CA ALA A 12 20.13 11.95 -13.93
C ALA A 12 19.05 12.89 -13.36
N SER A 13 18.32 12.42 -12.36
CA SER A 13 17.88 13.26 -11.24
C SER A 13 17.23 12.35 -10.20
N ALA A 14 18.07 11.71 -9.37
CA ALA A 14 17.74 11.76 -7.96
C ALA A 14 17.62 13.27 -7.64
N ASP A 15 16.47 13.71 -7.16
CA ASP A 15 16.25 15.11 -6.82
C ASP A 15 17.44 15.58 -5.96
N PRO A 16 18.25 16.56 -6.39
CA PRO A 16 19.36 17.05 -5.59
C PRO A 16 18.91 17.53 -4.21
N GLY A 17 17.61 17.81 -4.03
CA GLY A 17 16.97 18.06 -2.75
C GLY A 17 16.98 16.85 -1.79
N GLU A 18 16.60 15.66 -2.25
CA GLU A 18 16.50 14.46 -1.39
C GLU A 18 17.87 13.93 -0.96
N ALA A 19 18.85 13.92 -1.87
CA ALA A 19 20.22 13.55 -1.52
C ALA A 19 20.86 14.56 -0.54
N GLY A 20 20.53 15.85 -0.69
CA GLY A 20 20.92 16.91 0.24
C GLY A 20 20.29 16.75 1.63
N ASP A 21 19.01 16.34 1.68
CA ASP A 21 18.30 16.10 2.93
C ASP A 21 18.84 14.86 3.67
N GLY A 22 19.08 13.76 2.95
CA GLY A 22 19.70 12.55 3.50
C GLY A 22 21.08 12.81 4.11
N ALA A 23 21.94 13.58 3.43
CA ALA A 23 23.25 13.96 3.95
C ALA A 23 23.17 14.85 5.21
N ALA A 24 22.19 15.77 5.26
CA ALA A 24 21.94 16.61 6.43
C ALA A 24 21.46 15.80 7.63
N VAL A 25 20.54 14.84 7.42
CA VAL A 25 20.04 13.92 8.44
C VAL A 25 21.18 13.06 9.00
N PHE A 26 22.00 12.45 8.14
CA PHE A 26 23.17 11.67 8.57
C PHE A 26 24.15 12.51 9.41
N ALA A 27 24.48 13.72 8.93
CA ALA A 27 25.37 14.64 9.65
C ALA A 27 24.79 15.10 11.01
N SER A 28 23.47 15.24 11.10
CA SER A 28 22.79 15.57 12.36
C SER A 28 22.88 14.43 13.38
N ALA A 29 22.64 13.19 12.95
CA ALA A 29 22.77 12.00 13.77
C ALA A 29 24.22 11.84 14.26
N LEU A 30 25.19 12.06 13.38
CA LEU A 30 26.61 11.91 13.72
C LEU A 30 27.05 12.94 14.76
N ARG A 31 26.59 14.20 14.64
CA ARG A 31 26.82 15.23 15.67
C ARG A 31 26.19 14.87 17.02
N ARG A 32 25.00 14.26 17.00
CA ARG A 32 24.35 13.76 18.22
C ARG A 32 25.20 12.65 18.87
N LEU A 33 25.70 11.69 18.09
CA LEU A 33 26.56 10.63 18.61
C LEU A 33 27.86 11.17 19.24
N PHE A 34 28.48 12.19 18.64
CA PHE A 34 29.61 12.90 19.25
C PHE A 34 29.24 13.48 20.62
N THR A 35 28.06 14.07 20.74
CA THR A 35 27.58 14.65 22.00
C THR A 35 27.38 13.56 23.06
N LEU A 36 26.75 12.44 22.69
CA LEU A 36 26.56 11.28 23.57
C LEU A 36 27.88 10.62 23.99
N ALA A 37 28.90 10.65 23.14
CA ALA A 37 30.24 10.14 23.45
C ALA A 37 31.09 11.08 24.33
N GLY A 38 30.50 12.15 24.87
CA GLY A 38 31.18 13.13 25.73
C GLY A 38 31.93 14.21 24.95
N SER A 39 31.49 14.53 23.74
CA SER A 39 32.09 15.55 22.86
C SER A 39 33.61 15.39 22.63
N PRO A 40 34.08 14.20 22.17
CA PRO A 40 35.49 14.00 21.89
C PRO A 40 35.95 14.95 20.78
N THR A 41 37.21 15.40 20.86
CA THR A 41 37.77 16.27 19.82
C THR A 41 37.88 15.51 18.50
N VAL A 42 37.71 16.22 17.37
CA VAL A 42 37.87 15.65 16.03
C VAL A 42 39.24 14.99 15.85
N ARG A 43 40.28 15.55 16.49
CA ARG A 43 41.63 14.99 16.48
C ARG A 43 41.73 13.68 17.26
N ALA A 44 41.14 13.58 18.45
CA ALA A 44 41.14 12.34 19.23
C ALA A 44 40.41 11.21 18.50
N VAL A 45 39.31 11.52 17.80
CA VAL A 45 38.59 10.54 16.96
C VAL A 45 39.44 10.13 15.77
N ALA A 46 40.04 11.10 15.08
CA ALA A 46 40.91 10.87 13.92
C ALA A 46 42.10 9.96 14.26
N ASP A 47 42.77 10.22 15.38
CA ASP A 47 43.88 9.41 15.89
C ASP A 47 43.42 7.99 16.26
N ALA A 48 42.22 7.84 16.83
CA ALA A 48 41.67 6.55 17.24
C ALA A 48 41.29 5.63 16.06
N ILE A 49 40.92 6.19 14.90
CA ILE A 49 40.48 5.44 13.73
C ILE A 49 41.48 5.46 12.56
N GLY A 50 42.61 6.16 12.72
CA GLY A 50 43.68 6.22 11.72
C GLY A 50 43.36 7.06 10.47
N VAL A 51 42.57 8.12 10.59
CA VAL A 51 42.26 9.06 9.47
C VAL A 51 42.65 10.49 9.82
N SER A 52 42.56 11.42 8.87
CA SER A 52 42.87 12.84 9.14
C SER A 52 41.73 13.56 9.89
N ALA A 53 42.07 14.54 10.73
CA ALA A 53 41.05 15.38 11.39
C ALA A 53 40.16 16.15 10.39
N ALA A 54 40.69 16.53 9.23
CA ALA A 54 39.91 17.16 8.17
C ALA A 54 38.86 16.20 7.59
N THR A 55 39.22 14.92 7.43
CA THR A 55 38.32 13.86 6.97
C THR A 55 37.14 13.68 7.94
N VAL A 56 37.42 13.55 9.24
CA VAL A 56 36.37 13.42 10.26
C VAL A 56 35.46 14.66 10.28
N SER A 57 36.03 15.86 10.14
CA SER A 57 35.24 17.10 10.07
C SER A 57 34.33 17.15 8.84
N ASN A 58 34.84 16.72 7.67
CA ASN A 58 34.04 16.65 6.44
C ASN A 58 32.88 15.65 6.56
N TRP A 59 33.11 14.50 7.20
CA TRP A 59 32.05 13.52 7.48
C TRP A 59 31.00 14.08 8.43
N ARG A 60 31.43 14.74 9.50
CA ARG A 60 30.55 15.34 10.52
C ARG A 60 29.65 16.45 9.98
N THR A 61 30.08 17.14 8.94
CA THR A 61 29.32 18.21 8.29
C THR A 61 28.46 17.73 7.12
N GLY A 62 28.58 16.44 6.73
CA GLY A 62 27.88 15.91 5.56
C GLY A 62 28.42 16.43 4.22
N ARG A 63 29.52 17.20 4.21
CA ARG A 63 30.06 17.83 2.98
C ARG A 63 30.65 16.81 2.00
N HIS A 64 31.39 15.84 2.53
CA HIS A 64 31.97 14.76 1.74
C HIS A 64 31.88 13.47 2.54
N LEU A 65 30.92 12.62 2.23
CA LEU A 65 30.83 11.29 2.83
C LEU A 65 31.84 10.33 2.17
N PRO A 66 32.35 9.32 2.89
CA PRO A 66 33.25 8.34 2.30
C PRO A 66 32.54 7.50 1.23
N SER A 67 33.35 6.84 0.38
CA SER A 67 32.85 6.01 -0.70
C SER A 67 32.32 4.65 -0.26
N GLY A 68 32.38 4.29 1.02
CA GLY A 68 31.88 3.02 1.55
C GLY A 68 31.59 3.14 3.03
N PHE A 69 30.65 2.33 3.54
CA PHE A 69 30.26 2.34 4.94
C PHE A 69 31.39 1.83 5.84
N GLU A 70 32.18 0.88 5.33
CA GLU A 70 33.30 0.23 6.02
C GLU A 70 34.38 1.26 6.42
N THR A 71 34.45 2.38 5.71
CA THR A 71 35.41 3.46 5.98
C THR A 71 35.01 4.30 7.20
N ILE A 72 33.70 4.43 7.47
CA ILE A 72 33.17 5.23 8.59
C ILE A 72 32.79 4.37 9.79
N GLU A 73 32.55 3.07 9.58
CA GLU A 73 32.14 2.12 10.61
C GLU A 73 33.06 2.11 11.85
N PRO A 74 34.41 2.10 11.76
CA PRO A 74 35.27 2.11 12.94
C PRO A 74 35.04 3.33 13.84
N MET A 75 34.72 4.48 13.24
CA MET A 75 34.37 5.71 13.98
C MET A 75 33.05 5.56 14.73
N LEU A 76 32.04 5.00 14.06
CA LEU A 76 30.72 4.79 14.64
C LEU A 76 30.80 3.80 15.80
N VAL A 77 31.53 2.69 15.63
CA VAL A 77 31.76 1.69 16.68
C VAL A 77 32.50 2.32 17.87
N TRP A 78 33.58 3.06 17.62
CA TRP A 78 34.35 3.72 18.68
C TRP A 78 33.51 4.73 19.47
N LEU A 79 32.75 5.59 18.79
CA LEU A 79 31.89 6.58 19.43
C LEU A 79 30.74 5.92 20.20
N THR A 80 30.16 4.84 19.64
CA THR A 80 29.09 4.06 20.29
C THR A 80 29.58 3.40 21.56
N ALA A 81 30.75 2.75 21.52
CA ALA A 81 31.38 2.15 22.68
C ALA A 81 31.71 3.18 23.78
N ARG A 82 32.12 4.39 23.37
CA ARG A 82 32.38 5.49 24.30
C ARG A 82 31.09 6.04 24.92
N ALA A 83 30.02 6.17 24.14
CA ALA A 83 28.71 6.60 24.62
C ALA A 83 28.10 5.61 25.62
N THR A 84 28.20 4.31 25.35
CA THR A 84 27.70 3.26 26.26
C THR A 84 28.51 3.19 27.56
N THR A 85 29.84 3.38 27.50
CA THR A 85 30.70 3.46 28.69
C THR A 85 30.38 4.68 29.57
N GLY A 86 29.87 5.76 28.97
CA GLY A 86 29.41 6.97 29.67
C GLY A 86 28.08 6.84 30.41
N GLY A 87 27.47 5.64 30.46
CA GLY A 87 26.21 5.39 31.14
C GLY A 87 24.96 5.77 30.36
N VAL A 88 25.10 6.13 29.07
CA VAL A 88 23.95 6.31 28.17
C VAL A 88 23.51 4.93 27.67
N VAL A 89 22.57 4.32 28.39
CA VAL A 89 21.92 3.07 27.97
C VAL A 89 20.43 3.36 27.74
N GLY A 90 19.99 3.22 26.49
CA GLY A 90 18.58 3.29 26.10
C GLY A 90 18.18 4.55 25.30
N ASP A 91 17.46 4.33 24.21
CA ASP A 91 16.76 5.28 23.32
C ASP A 91 17.56 6.28 22.46
N GLY A 92 18.80 6.65 22.83
CA GLY A 92 19.56 7.68 22.08
C GLY A 92 20.59 7.17 21.07
N VAL A 93 20.99 5.90 21.17
CA VAL A 93 22.16 5.34 20.47
C VAL A 93 21.70 4.51 19.27
N VAL A 94 22.00 5.03 18.07
CA VAL A 94 21.67 4.41 16.78
C VAL A 94 22.50 3.13 16.60
N THR A 95 21.85 2.03 16.20
CA THR A 95 22.50 0.74 15.98
C THR A 95 23.28 0.71 14.65
N VAL A 96 24.22 -0.21 14.50
CA VAL A 96 25.02 -0.35 13.25
C VAL A 96 24.12 -0.50 12.00
N PRO A 97 23.05 -1.33 12.00
CA PRO A 97 22.13 -1.40 10.86
C PRO A 97 21.40 -0.08 10.56
N GLN A 98 21.02 0.67 11.59
CA GLN A 98 20.39 1.98 11.42
C GLN A 98 21.38 3.03 10.86
N TRP A 99 22.63 2.98 11.29
CA TRP A 99 23.70 3.82 10.71
C TRP A 99 23.94 3.51 9.24
N GLN A 100 23.94 2.24 8.87
CA GLN A 100 24.10 1.80 7.49
C GLN A 100 22.93 2.29 6.63
N HIS A 101 21.69 2.21 7.13
CA HIS A 101 20.53 2.79 6.47
C HIS A 101 20.69 4.30 6.22
N LEU A 102 21.01 5.08 7.26
CA LEU A 102 21.22 6.53 7.14
C LEU A 102 22.35 6.88 6.14
N PHE A 103 23.43 6.09 6.13
CA PHE A 103 24.55 6.28 5.20
C PHE A 103 24.15 6.00 3.75
N ASN A 104 23.36 4.95 3.52
CA ASN A 104 22.86 4.57 2.21
C ASN A 104 21.93 5.64 1.64
N THR A 105 21.01 6.16 2.46
CA THR A 105 20.17 7.31 2.10
C THR A 105 21.02 8.54 1.77
N ALA A 106 22.01 8.85 2.61
CA ALA A 106 22.86 10.03 2.45
C ALA A 106 23.81 9.98 1.24
N THR A 107 24.18 8.79 0.79
CA THR A 107 25.08 8.59 -0.36
C THR A 107 24.32 8.23 -1.65
N GLY A 108 22.99 8.10 -1.59
CA GLY A 108 22.18 7.59 -2.69
C GLY A 108 22.50 6.15 -3.09
N ARG A 109 23.27 5.42 -2.26
CA ARG A 109 23.57 4.00 -2.45
C ARG A 109 22.59 3.18 -1.65
N ASP A 110 21.44 2.92 -2.23
CA ASP A 110 20.50 1.98 -1.68
C ASP A 110 20.93 0.54 -2.06
N PRO A 111 21.48 -0.26 -1.13
CA PRO A 111 21.99 -1.60 -1.43
C PRO A 111 20.88 -2.57 -1.83
N ALA A 112 19.61 -2.23 -1.57
CA ALA A 112 18.47 -3.02 -2.03
C ALA A 112 18.17 -2.76 -3.51
N LEU A 113 18.56 -1.61 -4.08
CA LEU A 113 18.21 -1.24 -5.45
C LEU A 113 18.76 -2.22 -6.52
N PRO A 114 20.02 -2.72 -6.43
CA PRO A 114 20.51 -3.75 -7.34
C PRO A 114 19.75 -5.07 -7.21
N VAL A 115 19.40 -5.48 -5.98
CA VAL A 115 18.63 -6.70 -5.71
C VAL A 115 17.21 -6.56 -6.25
N LEU A 116 16.56 -5.41 -6.04
CA LEU A 116 15.24 -5.12 -6.56
C LEU A 116 15.22 -5.04 -8.09
N THR A 117 16.27 -4.49 -8.70
CA THR A 117 16.42 -4.49 -10.16
C THR A 117 16.57 -5.91 -10.71
N GLN A 118 17.29 -6.79 -10.01
CA GLN A 118 17.41 -8.20 -10.36
C GLN A 118 16.07 -8.94 -10.23
N ILE A 119 15.35 -8.72 -9.12
CA ILE A 119 14.01 -9.28 -8.90
C ILE A 119 13.04 -8.78 -9.99
N ALA A 120 13.03 -7.47 -10.29
CA ALA A 120 12.20 -6.88 -11.34
C ALA A 120 12.51 -7.50 -12.72
N THR A 121 13.79 -7.75 -13.02
CA THR A 121 14.22 -8.39 -14.27
C THR A 121 13.73 -9.83 -14.35
N ALA A 122 13.89 -10.60 -13.27
CA ALA A 122 13.41 -11.99 -13.20
C ALA A 122 11.89 -12.07 -13.31
N ALA A 123 11.17 -11.15 -12.65
CA ALA A 123 9.72 -11.05 -12.74
C ALA A 123 9.22 -10.68 -14.15
N GLU A 124 9.90 -9.77 -14.85
CA GLU A 124 9.55 -9.44 -16.23
C GLU A 124 9.82 -10.60 -17.20
N GLN A 125 10.89 -11.36 -16.98
CA GLN A 125 11.18 -12.58 -17.77
C GLN A 125 10.10 -13.64 -17.56
N TRP A 126 9.70 -13.86 -16.30
CA TRP A 126 8.59 -14.76 -15.96
C TRP A 126 7.27 -14.31 -16.62
N ALA A 127 6.94 -13.02 -16.55
CA ALA A 127 5.73 -12.46 -17.15
C ALA A 127 5.72 -12.61 -18.67
N THR A 128 6.86 -12.33 -19.33
CA THR A 128 7.01 -12.47 -20.78
C THR A 128 6.90 -13.92 -21.24
N ALA A 129 7.48 -14.87 -20.48
CA ALA A 129 7.35 -16.29 -20.76
C ALA A 129 5.88 -16.74 -20.63
N THR A 130 5.18 -16.27 -19.60
CA THR A 130 3.76 -16.57 -19.34
C THR A 130 2.86 -16.04 -20.46
N ASP A 131 3.08 -14.80 -20.90
CA ASP A 131 2.40 -14.20 -22.06
C ASP A 131 2.59 -15.03 -23.33
N THR A 132 3.82 -15.48 -23.59
CA THR A 132 4.16 -16.24 -24.80
C THR A 132 3.50 -17.62 -24.84
N THR A 133 3.27 -18.23 -23.68
CA THR A 133 2.58 -19.53 -23.56
C THR A 133 1.05 -19.46 -23.72
N ALA A 134 0.51 -18.31 -24.16
CA ALA A 134 -0.93 -18.07 -24.34
C ALA A 134 -1.78 -18.30 -23.06
N SER A 135 -1.17 -18.23 -21.88
CA SER A 135 -1.84 -18.42 -20.61
C SER A 135 -2.23 -17.07 -20.00
N SER A 136 -3.13 -16.36 -20.68
CA SER A 136 -3.62 -15.03 -20.26
C SER A 136 -4.22 -15.03 -18.85
N VAL A 137 -4.84 -16.16 -18.46
CA VAL A 137 -5.41 -16.37 -17.12
C VAL A 137 -4.33 -16.28 -16.04
N ARG A 138 -3.16 -16.90 -16.23
CA ARG A 138 -2.08 -16.88 -15.22
C ARG A 138 -1.48 -15.48 -15.04
N LEU A 139 -1.33 -14.73 -16.12
CA LEU A 139 -0.86 -13.35 -16.02
C LEU A 139 -1.89 -12.47 -15.31
N ASP A 140 -3.18 -12.68 -15.58
CA ASP A 140 -4.24 -11.94 -14.88
C ASP A 140 -4.31 -12.30 -13.39
N ASP A 141 -4.13 -13.58 -13.04
CA ASP A 141 -4.02 -14.02 -11.65
C ASP A 141 -2.83 -13.35 -10.94
N ALA A 142 -1.67 -13.27 -11.61
CA ALA A 142 -0.50 -12.55 -11.07
C ALA A 142 -0.78 -11.06 -10.90
N ARG A 143 -1.41 -10.42 -11.87
CA ARG A 143 -1.83 -9.01 -11.78
C ARG A 143 -2.72 -8.78 -10.57
N VAL A 144 -3.74 -9.61 -10.39
CA VAL A 144 -4.68 -9.53 -9.27
C VAL A 144 -3.96 -9.77 -7.93
N LEU A 145 -3.06 -10.76 -7.85
CA LEU A 145 -2.22 -11.01 -6.67
C LEU A 145 -1.39 -9.77 -6.30
N PHE A 146 -0.67 -9.18 -7.25
CA PHE A 146 0.13 -7.97 -6.98
C PHE A 146 -0.73 -6.80 -6.52
N LEU A 147 -1.87 -6.54 -7.18
CA LEU A 147 -2.79 -5.47 -6.81
C LEU A 147 -3.43 -5.68 -5.42
N SER A 148 -3.61 -6.93 -5.01
CA SER A 148 -4.11 -7.27 -3.66
C SER A 148 -3.09 -6.99 -2.55
N CYS A 149 -1.79 -6.95 -2.90
CA CYS A 149 -0.67 -6.63 -2.01
C CYS A 149 -0.39 -5.13 -1.86
N VAL A 150 -1.08 -4.28 -2.61
CA VAL A 150 -0.85 -2.83 -2.62
C VAL A 150 -2.10 -2.13 -2.10
N ALA A 151 -1.95 -1.20 -1.16
CA ALA A 151 -3.02 -0.32 -0.68
C ALA A 151 -2.69 1.14 -1.00
N VAL A 152 -3.70 2.00 -0.96
CA VAL A 152 -3.53 3.45 -1.06
C VAL A 152 -3.92 4.05 0.28
N SER A 153 -2.97 4.74 0.92
CA SER A 153 -3.18 5.45 2.16
C SER A 153 -4.12 6.65 1.98
N SER A 154 -4.59 7.22 3.09
CA SER A 154 -5.41 8.43 3.07
C SER A 154 -4.67 9.67 2.53
N THR A 155 -3.34 9.68 2.53
CA THR A 155 -2.49 10.72 1.90
C THR A 155 -2.30 10.50 0.40
N GLY A 156 -2.73 9.34 -0.13
CA GLY A 156 -2.59 8.98 -1.54
C GLY A 156 -1.30 8.21 -1.85
N ASP A 157 -0.46 7.97 -0.85
CA ASP A 157 0.77 7.18 -0.96
C ASP A 157 0.45 5.68 -0.99
N LEU A 158 1.28 4.92 -1.70
CA LEU A 158 1.15 3.47 -1.75
C LEU A 158 1.67 2.84 -0.45
N ALA A 159 1.00 1.78 0.00
CA ALA A 159 1.38 1.02 1.19
C ALA A 159 1.33 -0.47 0.89
N LEU A 160 2.13 -1.25 1.63
CA LEU A 160 2.13 -2.71 1.52
C LEU A 160 0.96 -3.31 2.31
N ARG A 161 0.34 -4.33 1.71
CA ARG A 161 -0.74 -5.13 2.28
C ARG A 161 -0.36 -6.61 2.23
N THR A 162 -0.86 -7.37 3.19
CA THR A 162 -0.67 -8.83 3.34
C THR A 162 -2.00 -9.56 3.13
N PRO A 163 -2.50 -9.68 1.89
CA PRO A 163 -3.66 -10.51 1.56
C PRO A 163 -3.46 -12.00 1.90
N GLU A 164 -4.57 -12.69 2.17
CA GLU A 164 -4.64 -14.14 2.02
C GLU A 164 -4.47 -14.53 0.54
N VAL A 165 -3.77 -15.63 0.28
CA VAL A 165 -3.64 -16.19 -1.07
C VAL A 165 -4.93 -16.89 -1.48
N PRO A 166 -5.59 -16.48 -2.58
CA PRO A 166 -6.71 -17.24 -3.13
C PRO A 166 -6.21 -18.63 -3.56
N ALA A 167 -6.94 -19.69 -3.20
CA ALA A 167 -6.53 -21.07 -3.50
C ALA A 167 -6.26 -21.30 -5.00
N ALA A 168 -7.02 -20.64 -5.89
CA ALA A 168 -6.83 -20.71 -7.34
C ALA A 168 -5.48 -20.12 -7.80
N ALA A 169 -4.94 -19.14 -7.07
CA ALA A 169 -3.72 -18.44 -7.41
C ALA A 169 -2.46 -19.01 -6.71
N GLY A 170 -2.60 -20.10 -5.95
CA GLY A 170 -1.50 -20.67 -5.15
C GLY A 170 -0.27 -21.07 -5.95
N ARG A 171 -0.46 -21.66 -7.15
CA ARG A 171 0.67 -21.99 -8.05
C ARG A 171 1.39 -20.73 -8.52
N THR A 172 0.65 -19.73 -8.99
CA THR A 172 1.19 -18.45 -9.44
C THR A 172 1.92 -17.73 -8.31
N ALA A 173 1.37 -17.75 -7.10
CA ALA A 173 2.00 -17.18 -5.91
C ALA A 173 3.34 -17.87 -5.59
N ALA A 174 3.39 -19.21 -5.62
CA ALA A 174 4.63 -19.96 -5.37
C ALA A 174 5.75 -19.62 -6.38
N GLU A 175 5.42 -19.54 -7.68
CA GLU A 175 6.39 -19.14 -8.72
C GLU A 175 6.91 -17.71 -8.50
N LEU A 176 6.02 -16.76 -8.16
CA LEU A 176 6.39 -15.37 -7.89
C LEU A 176 7.19 -15.19 -6.59
N VAL A 177 7.03 -16.11 -5.63
CA VAL A 177 7.85 -16.18 -4.42
C VAL A 177 9.25 -16.72 -4.75
N GLU A 178 9.36 -17.72 -5.62
CA GLU A 178 10.65 -18.24 -6.09
C GLU A 178 11.45 -17.17 -6.86
N VAL A 179 10.75 -16.35 -7.65
CA VAL A 179 11.34 -15.17 -8.33
C VAL A 179 11.75 -14.07 -7.33
N GLY A 180 11.21 -14.09 -6.10
CA GLY A 180 11.47 -13.10 -5.06
C GLY A 180 10.64 -11.81 -5.21
N ALA A 181 9.64 -11.78 -6.10
CA ALA A 181 8.73 -10.64 -6.26
C ALA A 181 7.66 -10.59 -5.15
N LEU A 182 7.29 -11.77 -4.63
CA LEU A 182 6.40 -11.92 -3.49
C LEU A 182 7.13 -12.63 -2.34
N THR A 183 6.63 -12.42 -1.12
CA THR A 183 7.10 -13.09 0.09
C THR A 183 5.91 -13.71 0.81
N LEU A 184 6.11 -14.90 1.36
CA LEU A 184 5.15 -15.55 2.24
C LEU A 184 5.44 -15.14 3.67
N THR A 185 4.41 -14.70 4.37
CA THR A 185 4.45 -14.40 5.80
C THR A 185 3.52 -15.39 6.49
N PRO A 186 4.02 -16.22 7.43
CA PRO A 186 3.13 -17.07 8.22
C PRO A 186 2.22 -16.20 9.09
N ASP A 187 0.92 -16.43 9.03
CA ASP A 187 -0.04 -15.77 9.92
C ASP A 187 0.15 -16.30 11.36
N PRO A 188 0.53 -15.46 12.34
CA PRO A 188 0.64 -15.89 13.74
C PRO A 188 -0.72 -16.29 14.35
N GLY A 189 -1.85 -15.94 13.73
CA GLY A 189 -3.19 -16.25 14.22
C GLY A 189 -3.79 -17.58 13.72
N THR A 190 -3.28 -18.13 12.62
CA THR A 190 -3.90 -19.27 11.95
C THR A 190 -2.84 -20.19 11.35
N GLU A 191 -2.68 -21.40 11.90
CA GLU A 191 -1.61 -22.37 11.60
C GLU A 191 -1.54 -22.86 10.13
N ASN A 192 -2.42 -22.39 9.24
CA ASN A 192 -2.54 -22.93 7.87
C ASN A 192 -2.91 -21.87 6.81
N GLN A 193 -2.72 -20.58 7.10
CA GLN A 193 -2.96 -19.50 6.13
C GLN A 193 -1.65 -18.80 5.75
N ASP A 194 -1.27 -19.02 4.50
CA ASP A 194 -0.17 -18.32 3.86
C ASP A 194 -0.63 -16.92 3.45
N LEU A 195 -0.07 -15.89 4.11
CA LEU A 195 -0.24 -14.50 3.70
C LEU A 195 0.84 -14.14 2.70
N VAL A 196 0.45 -13.49 1.60
CA VAL A 196 1.38 -13.03 0.59
C VAL A 196 1.57 -11.53 0.71
N ARG A 197 2.81 -11.07 0.52
CA ARG A 197 3.17 -9.66 0.49
C ARG A 197 4.12 -9.38 -0.66
N LEU A 198 4.00 -8.21 -1.27
CA LEU A 198 5.03 -7.70 -2.17
C LEU A 198 6.34 -7.50 -1.40
N THR A 199 7.45 -8.02 -1.93
CA THR A 199 8.77 -8.00 -1.27
C THR A 199 9.17 -6.60 -0.82
N ASP A 200 9.01 -5.62 -1.70
CA ASP A 200 9.30 -4.21 -1.42
C ASP A 200 8.42 -3.32 -2.31
N LEU A 201 7.97 -2.19 -1.78
CA LEU A 201 7.14 -1.23 -2.51
C LEU A 201 7.91 -0.60 -3.68
N ARG A 202 9.22 -0.41 -3.53
CA ARG A 202 10.13 0.11 -4.58
C ARG A 202 10.19 -0.80 -5.81
N LEU A 203 9.74 -2.06 -5.70
CA LEU A 203 9.61 -2.93 -6.86
C LEU A 203 8.68 -2.31 -7.92
N ILE A 204 7.65 -1.56 -7.50
CA ILE A 204 6.74 -0.84 -8.39
C ILE A 204 7.49 0.20 -9.24
N GLU A 205 8.51 0.84 -8.68
CA GLU A 205 9.32 1.84 -9.38
C GLU A 205 10.30 1.18 -10.37
N THR A 206 10.90 0.06 -9.96
CA THR A 206 11.90 -0.66 -10.76
C THR A 206 11.31 -1.57 -11.83
N TRP A 207 10.05 -1.97 -11.71
CA TRP A 207 9.37 -2.90 -12.63
C TRP A 207 8.25 -2.20 -13.42
N PRO A 208 8.50 -1.76 -14.67
CA PRO A 208 7.55 -0.91 -15.42
C PRO A 208 6.17 -1.54 -15.64
N ARG A 209 6.10 -2.86 -15.80
CA ARG A 209 4.82 -3.56 -15.98
C ARG A 209 3.97 -3.48 -14.73
N LEU A 210 4.55 -3.75 -13.56
CA LEU A 210 3.87 -3.60 -12.27
C LEU A 210 3.46 -2.15 -12.02
N ALA A 211 4.34 -1.18 -12.34
CA ALA A 211 4.00 0.23 -12.30
C ALA A 211 2.73 0.53 -13.12
N SER A 212 2.67 0.03 -14.37
CA SER A 212 1.53 0.25 -15.25
C SER A 212 0.24 -0.36 -14.69
N TRP A 213 0.30 -1.56 -14.12
CA TRP A 213 -0.85 -2.21 -13.51
C TRP A 213 -1.38 -1.42 -12.30
N VAL A 214 -0.49 -0.97 -11.42
CA VAL A 214 -0.85 -0.17 -10.24
C VAL A 214 -1.45 1.16 -10.65
N GLN A 215 -0.88 1.85 -11.64
CA GLN A 215 -1.40 3.12 -12.14
C GLN A 215 -2.78 2.98 -12.77
N GLN A 216 -3.00 1.96 -13.60
CA GLN A 216 -4.30 1.68 -14.20
C GLN A 216 -5.36 1.31 -13.15
N ALA A 217 -4.98 0.54 -12.13
CA ALA A 217 -5.88 0.11 -11.07
C ALA A 217 -6.03 1.15 -9.94
N ARG A 218 -5.33 2.29 -9.99
CA ARG A 218 -5.27 3.25 -8.87
C ARG A 218 -6.63 3.72 -8.36
N PRO A 219 -7.62 4.10 -9.21
CA PRO A 219 -8.95 4.49 -8.72
C PRO A 219 -9.64 3.37 -7.94
N VAL A 220 -9.41 2.14 -8.37
CA VAL A 220 -10.00 0.93 -7.80
C VAL A 220 -9.35 0.57 -6.46
N LEU A 221 -8.02 0.71 -6.38
CA LEU A 221 -7.26 0.55 -5.14
C LEU A 221 -7.65 1.59 -4.09
N ILE A 222 -7.94 2.83 -4.50
CA ILE A 222 -8.46 3.89 -3.61
C ILE A 222 -9.81 3.47 -3.04
N ALA A 223 -10.75 2.99 -3.87
CA ALA A 223 -12.06 2.57 -3.40
C ALA A 223 -11.98 1.41 -2.39
N ARG A 224 -11.14 0.40 -2.66
CA ARG A 224 -10.89 -0.71 -1.73
C ARG A 224 -10.27 -0.23 -0.41
N SER A 225 -9.23 0.61 -0.49
CA SER A 225 -8.52 1.08 0.71
C SER A 225 -9.42 1.98 1.56
N ALA A 226 -10.25 2.82 0.93
CA ALA A 226 -11.25 3.64 1.62
C ALA A 226 -12.29 2.78 2.33
N LEU A 227 -12.77 1.70 1.69
CA LEU A 227 -13.68 0.74 2.31
C LEU A 227 -13.06 0.07 3.54
N GLU A 228 -11.82 -0.41 3.44
CA GLU A 228 -11.10 -1.04 4.55
C GLU A 228 -10.92 -0.05 5.72
N GLN A 229 -10.51 1.19 5.44
CA GLN A 229 -10.33 2.24 6.46
C GLN A 229 -11.66 2.68 7.10
N ASP A 230 -12.73 2.79 6.33
CA ASP A 230 -14.05 3.17 6.84
C ASP A 230 -14.65 2.07 7.71
N ALA A 231 -14.50 0.80 7.30
CA ALA A 231 -14.93 -0.34 8.10
C ALA A 231 -14.18 -0.40 9.44
N HIS A 232 -12.86 -0.19 9.43
CA HIS A 232 -12.07 -0.17 10.66
C HIS A 232 -12.47 0.99 11.58
N ARG A 233 -12.67 2.20 11.02
CA ARG A 233 -13.16 3.36 11.78
C ARG A 233 -14.56 3.11 12.36
N TRP A 234 -15.45 2.52 11.59
CA TRP A 234 -16.80 2.17 12.04
C TRP A 234 -16.78 1.14 13.18
N ALA A 235 -15.98 0.09 13.06
CA ALA A 235 -15.83 -0.93 14.10
C ALA A 235 -15.28 -0.34 15.40
N THR A 236 -14.22 0.46 15.32
CA THR A 236 -13.58 1.13 16.48
C THR A 236 -14.48 2.18 17.14
N ALA A 237 -15.37 2.84 16.37
CA ALA A 237 -16.31 3.82 16.89
C ALA A 237 -17.59 3.22 17.50
N GLY A 238 -17.66 1.90 17.68
CA GLY A 238 -18.85 1.23 18.25
C GLY A 238 -19.98 1.08 17.23
N ARG A 239 -19.66 0.99 15.94
CA ARG A 239 -20.57 0.65 14.84
C ARG A 239 -21.73 1.64 14.62
N PRO A 240 -21.48 2.96 14.55
CA PRO A 240 -22.54 3.94 14.36
C PRO A 240 -23.23 3.79 12.99
N ARG A 241 -24.57 3.85 12.97
CA ARG A 241 -25.37 3.77 11.73
C ARG A 241 -25.10 4.92 10.75
N ALA A 242 -24.76 6.10 11.26
CA ALA A 242 -24.54 7.30 10.45
C ALA A 242 -23.32 7.22 9.51
N TRP A 243 -22.44 6.24 9.71
CA TRP A 243 -21.22 6.06 8.92
C TRP A 243 -21.35 4.97 7.85
N LEU A 244 -22.49 4.29 7.80
CA LEU A 244 -22.77 3.28 6.80
C LEU A 244 -22.90 3.91 5.41
N TYR A 245 -22.50 3.16 4.38
CA TYR A 245 -22.59 3.64 3.01
C TYR A 245 -24.05 3.73 2.55
N ASP A 246 -24.33 4.76 1.75
CA ASP A 246 -25.56 4.84 0.97
C ASP A 246 -25.50 3.93 -0.28
N HIS A 247 -26.63 3.84 -0.98
CA HIS A 247 -26.76 2.99 -2.16
C HIS A 247 -25.83 3.39 -3.31
N VAL A 248 -25.53 4.68 -3.48
CA VAL A 248 -24.65 5.18 -4.55
C VAL A 248 -23.22 4.75 -4.27
N ARG A 249 -22.74 4.99 -3.05
CA ARG A 249 -21.40 4.62 -2.62
C ARG A 249 -21.21 3.11 -2.60
N LEU A 250 -22.23 2.34 -2.20
CA LEU A 250 -22.22 0.87 -2.30
C LEU A 250 -22.07 0.41 -3.76
N THR A 251 -22.82 0.99 -4.69
CA THR A 251 -22.75 0.60 -6.11
C THR A 251 -21.37 0.90 -6.70
N LEU A 252 -20.85 2.12 -6.51
CA LEU A 252 -19.52 2.50 -7.01
C LEU A 252 -18.40 1.66 -6.40
N THR A 253 -18.49 1.36 -5.10
CA THR A 253 -17.49 0.52 -4.43
C THR A 253 -17.59 -0.92 -4.91
N ALA A 254 -18.79 -1.43 -5.18
CA ALA A 254 -18.99 -2.79 -5.68
C ALA A 254 -18.36 -2.96 -7.07
N ASP A 255 -18.58 -2.01 -7.98
CA ASP A 255 -18.01 -2.04 -9.32
C ASP A 255 -16.48 -2.01 -9.27
N ALA A 256 -15.91 -1.21 -8.35
CA ALA A 256 -14.48 -1.19 -8.09
C ALA A 256 -13.98 -2.56 -7.58
N LEU A 257 -14.65 -3.17 -6.60
CA LEU A 257 -14.22 -4.47 -6.06
C LEU A 257 -14.26 -5.59 -7.11
N ILE A 258 -15.25 -5.58 -8.01
CA ILE A 258 -15.34 -6.53 -9.12
C ILE A 258 -14.16 -6.36 -10.09
N ALA A 259 -13.75 -5.12 -10.37
CA ALA A 259 -12.59 -4.88 -11.24
C ALA A 259 -11.25 -5.40 -10.66
N LEU A 260 -11.21 -5.70 -9.35
CA LEU A 260 -10.07 -6.33 -8.67
C LEU A 260 -10.21 -7.85 -8.52
N ALA A 261 -11.35 -8.44 -8.85
CA ALA A 261 -11.54 -9.88 -8.75
C ALA A 261 -10.82 -10.62 -9.89
N PRO A 262 -10.31 -11.84 -9.63
CA PRO A 262 -9.74 -12.68 -10.67
C PRO A 262 -10.81 -13.06 -11.70
N ALA A 263 -10.42 -13.22 -12.97
CA ALA A 263 -11.34 -13.56 -14.06
C ALA A 263 -12.21 -14.80 -13.76
N ALA A 264 -11.69 -15.78 -13.02
CA ALA A 264 -12.43 -16.98 -12.60
C ALA A 264 -13.62 -16.70 -11.65
N ALA A 265 -13.64 -15.56 -10.96
CA ALA A 265 -14.75 -15.14 -10.10
C ALA A 265 -15.89 -14.46 -10.90
N ILE A 266 -15.64 -14.07 -12.15
CA ILE A 266 -16.62 -13.40 -13.03
C ILE A 266 -17.61 -14.42 -13.64
N ASP A 267 -17.21 -15.70 -13.73
CA ASP A 267 -18.04 -16.80 -14.24
C ASP A 267 -19.06 -17.34 -13.21
N GLU A 268 -19.17 -16.72 -12.02
CA GLU A 268 -20.30 -17.02 -11.12
C GLU A 268 -21.61 -16.59 -11.83
N PRO A 269 -22.56 -17.52 -12.05
CA PRO A 269 -23.72 -17.24 -12.89
C PRO A 269 -24.49 -16.03 -12.36
N ALA A 270 -24.80 -15.11 -13.28
CA ALA A 270 -25.64 -13.94 -13.03
C ALA A 270 -26.85 -14.34 -12.17
N ALA A 271 -27.02 -13.59 -11.08
CA ALA A 271 -28.05 -13.73 -10.05
C ALA A 271 -29.16 -14.73 -10.40
N THR A 272 -29.12 -15.91 -9.77
CA THR A 272 -30.22 -16.88 -9.88
C THR A 272 -31.53 -16.19 -9.47
N PRO A 273 -32.63 -16.33 -10.24
CA PRO A 273 -33.91 -15.73 -9.88
C PRO A 273 -34.32 -16.20 -8.48
N GLY A 274 -34.38 -15.25 -7.53
CA GLY A 274 -34.57 -15.52 -6.10
C GLY A 274 -33.50 -14.94 -5.17
N GLN A 275 -32.39 -14.40 -5.71
CA GLN A 275 -31.39 -13.70 -4.90
C GLN A 275 -31.97 -12.40 -4.30
N ALA A 276 -31.74 -12.18 -3.00
CA ALA A 276 -32.16 -10.96 -2.32
C ALA A 276 -31.53 -9.73 -3.02
N PHE A 277 -32.36 -8.72 -3.29
CA PHE A 277 -31.89 -7.46 -3.89
C PHE A 277 -30.74 -6.86 -3.08
N ARG A 278 -29.70 -6.39 -3.77
CA ARG A 278 -28.51 -5.74 -3.21
C ARG A 278 -28.08 -4.57 -4.08
N PHE A 279 -27.40 -3.60 -3.48
CA PHE A 279 -26.81 -2.49 -4.23
C PHE A 279 -25.43 -2.87 -4.74
N GLY A 280 -25.24 -2.85 -6.06
CA GLY A 280 -24.02 -3.30 -6.72
C GLY A 280 -23.93 -4.83 -6.88
N ALA A 281 -23.05 -5.28 -7.79
CA ALA A 281 -22.92 -6.70 -8.11
C ALA A 281 -21.93 -7.47 -7.20
N ALA A 282 -21.11 -6.77 -6.40
CA ALA A 282 -20.09 -7.38 -5.56
C ALA A 282 -20.70 -8.30 -4.49
N THR A 283 -20.17 -9.52 -4.41
CA THR A 283 -20.56 -10.53 -3.41
C THR A 283 -19.58 -10.55 -2.25
N THR A 284 -19.87 -11.32 -1.20
CA THR A 284 -18.93 -11.56 -0.09
C THR A 284 -17.60 -12.17 -0.55
N ALA A 285 -17.56 -12.82 -1.72
CA ALA A 285 -16.32 -13.32 -2.32
C ALA A 285 -15.37 -12.19 -2.77
N HIS A 286 -15.91 -11.00 -3.06
CA HIS A 286 -15.16 -9.84 -3.54
C HIS A 286 -14.68 -8.93 -2.40
N ILE A 287 -15.12 -9.21 -1.17
CA ILE A 287 -14.92 -8.33 -0.02
C ILE A 287 -13.88 -8.94 0.91
N PRO A 288 -12.90 -8.15 1.38
CA PRO A 288 -11.99 -8.61 2.43
C PRO A 288 -12.74 -9.13 3.66
N ARG A 289 -12.26 -10.22 4.24
CA ARG A 289 -12.85 -10.80 5.45
C ARG A 289 -12.67 -9.90 6.67
N GLY A 290 -13.43 -10.19 7.73
CA GLY A 290 -13.39 -9.45 8.99
C GLY A 290 -14.36 -8.26 9.01
N ASP A 291 -13.96 -7.18 9.68
CA ASP A 291 -14.79 -5.99 9.92
C ASP A 291 -15.38 -5.39 8.64
N VAL A 292 -14.67 -5.53 7.52
CA VAL A 292 -15.11 -5.02 6.21
C VAL A 292 -16.38 -5.73 5.72
N THR A 293 -16.46 -7.06 5.91
CA THR A 293 -17.65 -7.83 5.53
C THR A 293 -18.86 -7.42 6.38
N GLU A 294 -18.65 -7.19 7.68
CA GLU A 294 -19.72 -6.76 8.57
C GLU A 294 -20.19 -5.32 8.27
N PHE A 295 -19.25 -4.41 8.03
CA PHE A 295 -19.56 -3.04 7.61
C PHE A 295 -20.34 -3.00 6.29
N TRP A 296 -19.95 -3.83 5.31
CA TRP A 296 -20.63 -3.92 4.03
C TRP A 296 -22.06 -4.42 4.17
N THR A 297 -22.25 -5.52 4.91
CA THR A 297 -23.58 -6.11 5.12
C THR A 297 -24.50 -5.16 5.91
N ALA A 298 -23.98 -4.48 6.94
CA ALA A 298 -24.72 -3.44 7.65
C ALA A 298 -25.13 -2.27 6.74
N SER A 299 -24.22 -1.83 5.86
CA SER A 299 -24.50 -0.76 4.90
C SER A 299 -25.56 -1.13 3.88
N GLN A 300 -25.52 -2.36 3.35
CA GLN A 300 -26.55 -2.90 2.46
C GLN A 300 -27.92 -2.93 3.14
N ALA A 301 -27.98 -3.43 4.38
CA ALA A 301 -29.23 -3.49 5.15
C ALA A 301 -29.80 -2.10 5.46
N ALA A 302 -28.95 -1.13 5.82
CA ALA A 302 -29.36 0.25 6.07
C ALA A 302 -29.91 0.92 4.81
N SER A 303 -29.23 0.78 3.67
CA SER A 303 -29.68 1.35 2.40
C SER A 303 -31.01 0.73 1.92
N LEU A 304 -31.19 -0.59 2.12
CA LEU A 304 -32.44 -1.28 1.82
C LEU A 304 -33.60 -0.77 2.69
N HIS A 305 -33.35 -0.53 3.97
CA HIS A 305 -34.33 0.03 4.88
C HIS A 305 -34.76 1.42 4.42
N THR A 306 -33.81 2.29 4.07
CA THR A 306 -34.08 3.64 3.55
C THR A 306 -34.91 3.57 2.27
N LEU A 307 -34.59 2.70 1.32
CA LEU A 307 -35.36 2.54 0.08
C LEU A 307 -36.82 2.11 0.37
N ARG A 308 -37.02 1.13 1.25
CA ARG A 308 -38.35 0.66 1.64
C ARG A 308 -39.19 1.76 2.30
N VAL A 309 -38.57 2.58 3.15
CA VAL A 309 -39.25 3.73 3.78
C VAL A 309 -39.68 4.74 2.71
N HIS A 310 -38.82 5.08 1.75
CA HIS A 310 -39.17 5.99 0.66
C HIS A 310 -40.28 5.42 -0.23
N GLN A 311 -40.24 4.12 -0.55
CA GLN A 311 -41.30 3.44 -1.31
C GLN A 311 -42.64 3.46 -0.57
N LEU A 312 -42.64 3.25 0.74
CA LEU A 312 -43.86 3.31 1.56
C LEU A 312 -44.42 4.73 1.59
N ILE A 313 -43.58 5.74 1.81
CA ILE A 313 -44.00 7.15 1.79
C ILE A 313 -44.60 7.51 0.41
N ALA A 314 -43.92 7.14 -0.68
CA ALA A 314 -44.40 7.39 -2.04
C ALA A 314 -45.75 6.69 -2.30
N ALA A 315 -45.90 5.43 -1.88
CA ALA A 315 -47.16 4.69 -2.01
C ALA A 315 -48.30 5.37 -1.24
N VAL A 316 -48.05 5.84 -0.01
CA VAL A 316 -49.03 6.60 0.79
C VAL A 316 -49.42 7.90 0.09
N PHE A 317 -48.46 8.65 -0.47
CA PHE A 317 -48.76 9.85 -1.25
C PHE A 317 -49.61 9.54 -2.50
N ILE A 318 -49.29 8.49 -3.24
CA ILE A 318 -50.07 8.07 -4.41
C ILE A 318 -51.50 7.73 -4.01
N VAL A 319 -51.70 6.94 -2.95
CA VAL A 319 -53.04 6.59 -2.44
C VAL A 319 -53.81 7.84 -2.02
N LEU A 320 -53.16 8.79 -1.33
CA LEU A 320 -53.78 10.04 -0.92
C LEU A 320 -54.22 10.89 -2.12
N ILE A 321 -53.38 11.01 -3.15
CA ILE A 321 -53.69 11.74 -4.38
C ILE A 321 -54.88 11.09 -5.10
N VAL A 322 -54.88 9.76 -5.24
CA VAL A 322 -56.00 9.03 -5.86
C VAL A 322 -57.30 9.24 -5.07
N MET A 323 -57.24 9.23 -3.74
CA MET A 323 -58.40 9.47 -2.88
C MET A 323 -58.95 10.89 -3.02
N ILE A 324 -58.09 11.91 -3.07
CA ILE A 324 -58.49 13.31 -3.27
C ILE A 324 -59.11 13.52 -4.65
N LEU A 325 -58.49 12.97 -5.70
CA LEU A 325 -59.02 13.04 -7.07
C LEU A 325 -60.37 12.32 -7.19
N GLY A 326 -60.49 11.14 -6.60
CA GLY A 326 -61.76 10.38 -6.56
C GLY A 326 -62.87 11.14 -5.84
N LEU A 327 -62.55 11.77 -4.69
CA LEU A 327 -63.51 12.58 -3.95
C LEU A 327 -63.91 13.86 -4.72
N GLY A 328 -62.97 14.51 -5.39
CA GLY A 328 -63.24 15.67 -6.24
C GLY A 328 -64.16 15.34 -7.42
N LEU A 329 -63.96 14.20 -8.07
CA LEU A 329 -64.85 13.71 -9.13
C LEU A 329 -66.25 13.40 -8.61
N ALA A 330 -66.36 12.75 -7.45
CA ALA A 330 -67.65 12.43 -6.84
C ALA A 330 -68.43 13.69 -6.45
N LEU A 331 -67.76 14.70 -5.87
CA LEU A 331 -68.38 15.97 -5.51
C LEU A 331 -68.81 16.77 -6.75
N GLY A 332 -67.98 16.82 -7.79
CA GLY A 332 -68.31 17.51 -9.04
C GLY A 332 -69.54 16.93 -9.75
N ALA A 333 -69.74 15.61 -9.67
CA ALA A 333 -70.91 14.93 -10.24
C ALA A 333 -72.23 15.21 -9.50
N VAL A 334 -72.18 15.67 -8.24
CA VAL A 334 -73.40 16.01 -7.45
C VAL A 334 -73.85 17.45 -7.70
N THR A 335 -72.94 18.32 -8.15
CA THR A 335 -73.23 19.75 -8.39
C THR A 335 -73.59 20.10 -9.84
N ALA A 336 -73.45 19.15 -10.76
CA ALA A 336 -73.82 19.29 -12.18
C ALA A 336 -75.19 18.65 -12.45
#